data_AF-A0A2B4RX63-F1
#
_entry.id   AF-A0A2B4RX63-F1
#
_cell.length_a   1.000
_cell.length_b   1.000
_cell.length_c   1.000
_cell.angle_alpha   90.00
_cell.angle_beta   90.00
_cell.angle_gamma   90.00
#
_symmetry.space_group_name_H-M   'P 1'
#
loop_
_entity.id
_entity.type
_entity.pdbx_description
1 polymer ?
#
loop_
_entity_poly.entity_id
_entity_poly.type
_entity_poly.pdbx_seq_one_letter_code
_entity_poly.pdbx_strand_id
1 'polypeptide(L)'
;MPVSVHLTPPNSGSLSSPNLKEISERNDLETPEKTFLTKGEAALRGSRLLQDAQGICEKSRENLSMVLSSMCAFGDREAKAIVNEIVEDVALKKGVKRTVEELVGDKTFSLYAESLRVPDCVLLYFKTKARISGNTWQAVINITKLGRTGGCKCHDVAPDETCLECLRSISVT
;
A
#
# COMPACT_ATOMS: atom_id res chain seq x y z
N MET A 1 16.75 31.86 79.78
CA MET A 1 18.04 32.40 79.29
C MET A 1 18.03 32.31 77.76
N PRO A 2 17.74 33.41 77.05
CA PRO A 2 17.83 33.48 75.60
C PRO A 2 19.23 33.98 75.18
N VAL A 3 19.79 33.42 74.10
CA VAL A 3 20.91 34.01 73.35
C VAL A 3 20.48 34.10 71.90
N SER A 4 20.48 35.33 71.40
CA SER A 4 20.16 35.73 70.03
C SER A 4 21.40 35.63 69.16
N VAL A 5 21.27 35.10 67.94
CA VAL A 5 22.24 35.39 66.87
C VAL A 5 21.47 35.73 65.59
N HIS A 6 21.65 36.99 65.22
CA HIS A 6 21.23 37.65 64.00
C HIS A 6 21.82 36.97 62.76
N LEU A 7 20.98 36.68 61.77
CA LEU A 7 21.44 36.33 60.42
C LEU A 7 20.87 37.35 59.42
N THR A 8 21.79 38.16 58.91
CA THR A 8 21.72 39.12 57.80
C THR A 8 21.27 38.43 56.51
N PRO A 9 20.48 39.09 55.62
CA PRO A 9 20.13 38.48 54.33
C PRO A 9 21.37 38.42 53.42
N PRO A 10 21.67 37.28 52.77
CA PRO A 10 22.67 37.27 51.72
C PRO A 10 22.10 37.94 50.48
N ASN A 11 22.54 39.18 50.32
CA ASN A 11 23.03 39.82 49.10
C ASN A 11 22.44 39.31 47.77
N SER A 12 21.76 40.22 47.07
CA SER A 12 21.36 40.13 45.67
C SER A 12 22.60 40.01 44.77
N GLY A 13 23.15 38.79 44.70
CA GLY A 13 24.12 38.39 43.70
C GLY A 13 23.41 38.11 42.39
N SER A 14 23.81 38.85 41.35
CA SER A 14 23.38 38.66 39.97
C SER A 14 23.51 37.19 39.55
N LEU A 15 22.38 36.48 39.47
CA LEU A 15 22.27 35.28 38.66
C LEU A 15 22.17 35.77 37.22
N SER A 16 23.31 35.85 36.52
CA SER A 16 23.28 36.04 35.06
C SER A 16 22.62 34.81 34.46
N SER A 17 21.33 34.92 34.13
CA SER A 17 20.69 33.97 33.24
C SER A 17 21.52 33.89 31.96
N PRO A 18 21.87 32.68 31.46
CA PRO A 18 22.50 32.54 30.16
C PRO A 18 21.63 33.27 29.14
N ASN A 19 22.23 34.19 28.38
CA ASN A 19 21.52 34.94 27.37
C ASN A 19 20.86 33.94 26.39
N LEU A 20 19.62 34.19 25.96
CA LEU A 20 18.88 33.33 25.02
C LEU A 20 19.68 32.98 23.75
N LYS A 21 20.67 33.81 23.39
CA LYS A 21 21.62 33.51 22.31
C LYS A 21 22.51 32.30 22.57
N GLU A 22 22.93 32.05 23.82
CA GLU A 22 23.81 30.93 24.18
C GLU A 22 23.09 29.58 24.16
N ILE A 23 21.76 29.58 24.37
CA ILE A 23 20.92 28.37 24.25
C ILE A 23 20.67 28.02 22.79
N SER A 24 20.66 29.02 21.89
CA SER A 24 20.48 28.81 20.45
C SER A 24 21.68 28.13 19.77
N GLU A 25 22.85 28.09 20.42
CA GLU A 25 24.09 27.56 19.81
C GLU A 25 24.44 26.14 20.26
N ARG A 26 23.71 25.53 21.21
CA ARG A 26 23.89 24.11 21.57
C ARG A 26 23.07 23.22 20.65
N ASN A 27 23.64 22.89 19.49
CA ASN A 27 23.09 21.95 18.50
C ASN A 27 23.25 20.46 18.87
N ASP A 28 23.18 20.10 20.15
CA ASP A 28 23.27 18.70 20.59
C ASP A 28 22.10 18.36 21.49
N LEU A 29 20.93 18.11 20.88
CA LEU A 29 19.82 17.39 21.50
C LEU A 29 18.88 16.88 20.40
N GLU A 30 19.24 15.72 19.86
CA GLU A 30 18.30 14.82 19.18
C GLU A 30 17.15 14.50 20.15
N THR A 31 16.03 15.20 19.99
CA THR A 31 14.81 15.00 20.79
C THR A 31 13.64 14.74 19.83
N PRO A 32 12.64 13.90 20.17
CA PRO A 32 11.69 13.31 19.22
C PRO A 32 10.73 14.30 18.54
N GLU A 33 10.72 15.57 18.97
CA GLU A 33 9.86 16.63 18.44
C GLU A 33 10.20 17.05 17.00
N LYS A 34 11.47 16.96 16.58
CA LYS A 34 11.85 17.28 15.18
C LYS A 34 11.21 16.31 14.17
N THR A 35 10.90 15.08 14.58
CA THR A 35 10.28 14.06 13.71
C THR A 35 8.81 14.33 13.40
N PHE A 36 8.09 15.06 14.26
CA PHE A 36 6.68 15.40 14.04
C PHE A 36 6.51 16.68 13.22
N LEU A 37 7.36 17.70 13.45
CA LEU A 37 7.36 18.94 12.68
C LEU A 37 7.70 18.69 11.20
N THR A 38 8.66 17.80 10.94
CA THR A 38 9.09 17.44 9.58
C THR A 38 8.02 16.71 8.77
N LYS A 39 7.19 15.87 9.40
CA LYS A 39 6.10 15.17 8.68
C LYS A 39 5.01 16.14 8.21
N GLY A 40 4.66 17.11 9.04
CA GLY A 40 3.67 18.15 8.70
C GLY A 40 4.16 19.09 7.60
N GLU A 41 5.39 19.59 7.73
CA GLU A 41 6.00 20.48 6.73
C GLU A 41 6.25 19.78 5.39
N ALA A 42 6.74 18.55 5.40
CA ALA A 42 6.93 17.75 4.19
C ALA A 42 5.59 17.46 3.48
N ALA A 43 4.53 17.16 4.25
CA ALA A 43 3.20 16.97 3.69
C ALA A 43 2.65 18.26 3.05
N LEU A 44 2.76 19.40 3.73
CA LEU A 44 2.35 20.70 3.19
C LEU A 44 3.12 21.08 1.93
N ARG A 45 4.43 20.83 1.91
CA ARG A 45 5.27 21.04 0.73
C ARG A 45 4.83 20.12 -0.42
N GLY A 46 4.60 18.85 -0.14
CA GLY A 46 4.09 17.88 -1.12
C GLY A 46 2.74 18.30 -1.71
N SER A 47 1.81 18.77 -0.89
CA SER A 47 0.51 19.28 -1.34
C SER A 47 0.65 20.48 -2.28
N ARG A 48 1.54 21.43 -1.99
CA ARG A 48 1.80 22.57 -2.88
C ARG A 48 2.38 22.13 -4.22
N LEU A 49 3.39 21.27 -4.20
CA LEU A 49 4.01 20.75 -5.43
C LEU A 49 3.00 19.97 -6.29
N LEU A 50 2.11 19.20 -5.67
CA LEU A 50 1.05 18.49 -6.38
C LEU A 50 0.05 19.47 -7.03
N GLN A 51 -0.34 20.53 -6.32
CA GLN A 51 -1.21 21.57 -6.87
C GLN A 51 -0.56 22.30 -8.05
N ASP A 52 0.73 22.60 -7.95
CA ASP A 52 1.48 23.22 -9.06
C ASP A 52 1.50 22.30 -10.29
N ALA A 53 1.76 21.00 -10.09
CA ALA A 53 1.74 20.00 -11.16
C ALA A 53 0.35 19.86 -11.80
N GLN A 54 -0.71 19.83 -10.98
CA GLN A 54 -2.08 19.84 -11.47
C GLN A 54 -2.38 21.10 -12.29
N GLY A 55 -1.98 22.27 -11.81
CA GLY A 55 -2.16 23.55 -12.50
C GLY A 55 -1.42 23.63 -13.84
N ILE A 56 -0.28 22.93 -14.00
CA ILE A 56 0.41 22.82 -15.29
C ILE A 56 -0.43 22.00 -16.28
N CYS A 57 -0.96 20.86 -15.86
CA CYS A 57 -1.81 20.02 -16.72
C CYS A 57 -3.11 20.74 -17.11
N GLU A 58 -3.75 21.44 -16.17
CA GLU A 58 -5.01 22.15 -16.39
C GLU A 58 -4.88 23.27 -17.43
N LYS A 59 -3.73 23.95 -17.50
CA LYS A 59 -3.43 24.93 -18.56
C LYS A 59 -3.49 24.32 -19.96
N SER A 60 -3.17 23.04 -20.07
CA SER A 60 -3.26 22.25 -21.31
C SER A 60 -4.62 21.57 -21.50
N ARG A 61 -5.63 21.86 -20.66
CA ARG A 61 -6.94 21.19 -20.61
C ARG A 61 -6.87 19.70 -20.30
N GLU A 62 -5.79 19.25 -19.68
CA GLU A 62 -5.63 17.91 -19.18
C GLU A 62 -5.64 17.91 -17.64
N ASN A 63 -5.69 16.73 -17.03
CA ASN A 63 -5.41 16.60 -15.61
C ASN A 63 -4.26 15.60 -15.43
N LEU A 64 -3.53 15.74 -14.32
CA LEU A 64 -2.32 14.96 -14.05
C LEU A 64 -2.56 13.43 -14.12
N SER A 65 -3.73 12.97 -13.68
CA SER A 65 -4.10 11.56 -13.76
C SER A 65 -4.25 11.08 -15.21
N MET A 66 -4.89 11.87 -16.06
CA MET A 66 -5.06 11.55 -17.49
C MET A 66 -3.72 11.49 -18.22
N VAL A 67 -2.81 12.45 -17.96
CA VAL A 67 -1.46 12.46 -18.52
C VAL A 67 -0.71 11.18 -18.14
N LEU A 68 -0.57 10.92 -16.84
CA LEU A 68 0.20 9.78 -16.33
C LEU A 68 -0.41 8.44 -16.76
N SER A 69 -1.73 8.30 -16.73
CA SER A 69 -2.41 7.07 -17.14
C SER A 69 -2.26 6.80 -18.64
N SER A 70 -2.39 7.82 -19.49
CA SER A 70 -2.17 7.71 -20.93
C SER A 70 -0.73 7.28 -21.22
N MET A 71 0.25 8.00 -20.67
CA MET A 71 1.67 7.67 -20.83
C MET A 71 1.98 6.24 -20.38
N CYS A 72 1.49 5.82 -19.22
CA CYS A 72 1.66 4.44 -18.74
C CYS A 72 0.98 3.42 -19.68
N ALA A 73 -0.24 3.69 -20.15
CA ALA A 73 -0.97 2.80 -21.05
C ALA A 73 -0.27 2.63 -22.41
N PHE A 74 0.43 3.66 -22.89
CA PHE A 74 1.24 3.62 -24.11
C PHE A 74 2.69 3.16 -23.89
N GLY A 75 3.04 2.72 -22.68
CA GLY A 75 4.33 2.10 -22.39
C GLY A 75 5.48 3.10 -22.17
N ASP A 76 5.18 4.36 -21.85
CA ASP A 76 6.21 5.33 -21.48
C ASP A 76 6.99 4.86 -20.25
N ARG A 77 8.32 4.84 -20.37
CA ARG A 77 9.20 4.27 -19.34
C ARG A 77 9.30 5.16 -18.10
N GLU A 78 9.28 6.48 -18.29
CA GLU A 78 9.44 7.44 -17.19
C GLU A 78 8.17 7.48 -16.33
N ALA A 79 7.00 7.60 -16.96
CA ALA A 79 5.72 7.52 -16.26
C ALA A 79 5.57 6.19 -15.51
N LYS A 80 5.94 5.06 -16.14
CA LYS A 80 5.92 3.74 -15.49
C LYS A 80 6.87 3.68 -14.30
N ALA A 81 8.08 4.22 -14.42
CA ALA A 81 9.05 4.24 -13.33
C ALA A 81 8.53 5.05 -12.13
N ILE A 82 7.95 6.22 -12.38
CA ILE A 82 7.34 7.07 -11.34
C ILE A 82 6.22 6.30 -10.61
N VAL A 83 5.30 5.67 -11.34
CA VAL A 83 4.20 4.91 -10.74
C VAL A 83 4.73 3.72 -9.92
N ASN A 84 5.71 2.99 -10.46
CA ASN A 84 6.32 1.87 -9.75
C ASN A 84 7.02 2.32 -8.46
N GLU A 85 7.80 3.41 -8.52
CA GLU A 85 8.48 3.98 -7.35
C GLU A 85 7.46 4.33 -6.27
N ILE A 86 6.34 4.99 -6.62
CA ILE A 86 5.27 5.31 -5.67
C ILE A 86 4.74 4.03 -4.99
N VAL A 87 4.45 2.98 -5.76
CA VAL A 87 3.93 1.71 -5.22
C VAL A 87 4.95 1.06 -4.29
N GLU A 88 6.22 1.01 -4.68
CA GLU A 88 7.31 0.44 -3.88
C GLU A 88 7.52 1.22 -2.58
N ASP A 89 7.54 2.55 -2.64
CA ASP A 89 7.73 3.43 -1.49
C ASP A 89 6.59 3.30 -0.46
N VAL A 90 5.35 3.21 -0.94
CA VAL A 90 4.19 2.99 -0.07
C VAL A 90 4.21 1.59 0.51
N ALA A 91 4.63 0.57 -0.27
CA ALA A 91 4.79 -0.80 0.22
C ALA A 91 5.86 -0.90 1.32
N LEU A 92 6.99 -0.20 1.18
CA LEU A 92 8.02 -0.13 2.20
C LEU A 92 7.51 0.52 3.49
N LYS A 93 6.70 1.58 3.40
CA LYS A 93 6.20 2.34 4.56
C LYS A 93 4.99 1.73 5.24
N LYS A 94 4.10 1.10 4.49
CA LYS A 94 2.77 0.64 4.96
C LYS A 94 2.55 -0.87 4.85
N GLY A 95 3.44 -1.58 4.16
CA GLY A 95 3.29 -3.00 3.83
C GLY A 95 2.51 -3.24 2.53
N VAL A 96 2.81 -4.37 1.88
CA VAL A 96 2.25 -4.74 0.57
C VAL A 96 0.72 -4.81 0.60
N LYS A 97 0.13 -5.46 1.61
CA LYS A 97 -1.33 -5.60 1.72
C LYS A 97 -2.04 -4.24 1.73
N ARG A 98 -1.60 -3.33 2.60
CA ARG A 98 -2.21 -1.99 2.73
C ARG A 98 -1.98 -1.16 1.48
N THR A 99 -0.86 -1.35 0.80
CA THR A 99 -0.56 -0.66 -0.47
C THR A 99 -1.53 -1.07 -1.56
N VAL A 100 -1.84 -2.37 -1.68
CA VAL A 100 -2.85 -2.85 -2.62
C VAL A 100 -4.22 -2.28 -2.26
N GLU A 101 -4.62 -2.31 -0.99
CA GLU A 101 -5.92 -1.77 -0.53
C GLU A 101 -6.06 -0.24 -0.75
N GLU A 102 -4.98 0.53 -0.62
CA GLU A 102 -5.03 1.99 -0.74
C GLU A 102 -4.78 2.52 -2.18
N LEU A 103 -3.93 1.86 -2.97
CA LEU A 103 -3.53 2.33 -4.30
C LEU A 103 -4.24 1.61 -5.45
N VAL A 104 -4.62 0.34 -5.26
CA VAL A 104 -5.36 -0.42 -6.26
C VAL A 104 -6.84 -0.33 -5.92
N GLY A 105 -7.61 0.41 -6.72
CA GLY A 105 -9.04 0.54 -6.49
C GLY A 105 -9.76 -0.81 -6.46
N ASP A 106 -10.75 -0.95 -5.58
CA ASP A 106 -11.49 -2.20 -5.31
C ASP A 106 -11.97 -2.90 -6.59
N LYS A 107 -12.43 -2.12 -7.58
CA LYS A 107 -12.87 -2.64 -8.87
C LYS A 107 -11.74 -3.33 -9.63
N THR A 108 -10.58 -2.69 -9.74
CA THR A 108 -9.41 -3.24 -10.42
C THR A 108 -8.88 -4.46 -9.69
N PHE A 109 -8.81 -4.40 -8.36
CA PHE A 109 -8.40 -5.54 -7.55
C PHE A 109 -9.36 -6.72 -7.70
N SER A 110 -10.68 -6.47 -7.72
CA SER A 110 -11.69 -7.50 -7.94
C SER A 110 -11.54 -8.16 -9.31
N LEU A 111 -11.37 -7.38 -10.38
CA LEU A 111 -11.14 -7.92 -11.73
C LEU A 111 -9.85 -8.74 -11.80
N TYR A 112 -8.78 -8.32 -11.11
CA TYR A 112 -7.56 -9.10 -11.00
C TYR A 112 -7.76 -10.39 -10.21
N ALA A 113 -8.42 -10.35 -9.05
CA ALA A 113 -8.73 -11.53 -8.28
C ALA A 113 -9.63 -12.52 -9.06
N GLU A 114 -10.54 -12.00 -9.88
CA GLU A 114 -11.37 -12.79 -10.79
C GLU A 114 -10.57 -13.43 -11.91
N SER A 115 -9.58 -12.73 -12.48
CA SER A 115 -8.70 -13.31 -13.51
C SER A 115 -7.78 -14.40 -12.98
N LEU A 116 -7.48 -14.38 -11.68
CA LEU A 116 -6.75 -15.45 -10.99
C LEU A 116 -7.61 -16.67 -10.64
N ARG A 117 -8.94 -16.61 -10.81
CA ARG A 117 -9.81 -17.76 -10.51
C ARG A 117 -9.51 -18.88 -11.49
N VAL A 118 -9.08 -20.01 -10.95
CA VAL A 118 -8.94 -21.26 -11.71
C VAL A 118 -10.35 -21.72 -12.12
N PRO A 119 -10.63 -21.91 -13.42
CA PRO A 119 -11.91 -22.46 -13.87
C PRO A 119 -12.18 -23.83 -13.24
N ASP A 120 -13.44 -24.14 -12.89
CA ASP A 120 -13.71 -25.40 -12.18
C ASP A 120 -13.37 -26.64 -13.02
N CYS A 121 -13.36 -26.52 -14.36
CA CYS A 121 -12.90 -27.60 -15.23
C CYS A 121 -11.42 -27.94 -15.00
N VAL A 122 -10.56 -26.95 -14.76
CA VAL A 122 -9.14 -27.14 -14.44
C VAL A 122 -9.01 -27.77 -13.04
N LEU A 123 -9.82 -27.34 -12.08
CA LEU A 123 -9.88 -27.97 -10.75
C LEU A 123 -10.33 -29.44 -10.83
N LEU A 124 -11.31 -29.75 -11.69
CA LEU A 124 -11.79 -31.11 -11.95
C LEU A 124 -10.71 -31.97 -12.63
N TYR A 125 -9.95 -31.39 -13.55
CA TYR A 125 -8.78 -32.05 -14.15
C TYR A 125 -7.74 -32.40 -13.08
N PHE A 126 -7.39 -31.46 -12.19
CA PHE A 126 -6.45 -31.76 -11.11
C PHE A 126 -6.97 -32.87 -10.19
N LYS A 127 -8.24 -32.82 -9.80
CA LYS A 127 -8.87 -33.87 -8.98
C LYS A 127 -8.76 -35.25 -9.65
N THR A 128 -9.12 -35.34 -10.92
CA THR A 128 -9.13 -36.61 -11.68
C THR A 128 -7.72 -37.11 -11.95
N LYS A 129 -6.80 -36.23 -12.37
CA LYS A 129 -5.41 -36.60 -12.69
C LYS A 129 -4.61 -37.00 -11.45
N ALA A 130 -4.78 -36.28 -10.34
CA ALA A 130 -4.13 -36.61 -9.07
C ALA A 130 -4.88 -37.71 -8.27
N ARG A 131 -5.99 -38.25 -8.82
CA ARG A 131 -6.82 -39.30 -8.20
C ARG A 131 -7.21 -38.96 -6.76
N ILE A 132 -7.52 -37.69 -6.51
CA ILE A 132 -7.85 -37.19 -5.18
C ILE A 132 -9.23 -37.72 -4.79
N SER A 133 -9.32 -38.36 -3.62
CA SER A 133 -10.59 -38.85 -3.08
C SER A 133 -11.60 -37.70 -2.90
N GLY A 134 -12.90 -38.00 -2.96
CA GLY A 134 -13.94 -36.99 -2.76
C GLY A 134 -13.78 -36.21 -1.45
N ASN A 135 -13.46 -36.92 -0.36
CA ASN A 135 -13.29 -36.33 0.97
C ASN A 135 -12.05 -35.44 1.05
N THR A 136 -10.92 -35.88 0.48
CA THR A 136 -9.69 -35.09 0.41
C THR A 136 -9.89 -33.84 -0.46
N TRP A 137 -10.58 -33.98 -1.58
CA TRP A 137 -10.91 -32.87 -2.46
C TRP A 137 -11.79 -31.83 -1.74
N GLN A 138 -12.81 -32.29 -1.01
CA GLN A 138 -13.67 -31.41 -0.25
C GLN A 138 -12.91 -30.66 0.84
N ALA A 139 -11.96 -31.31 1.51
CA ALA A 139 -11.07 -30.66 2.48
C ALA A 139 -10.20 -29.58 1.81
N VAL A 140 -9.59 -29.87 0.66
CA VAL A 140 -8.81 -28.90 -0.12
C VAL A 140 -9.65 -27.69 -0.52
N ILE A 141 -10.85 -27.90 -1.05
CA ILE A 141 -11.79 -26.83 -1.41
C ILE A 141 -12.19 -25.99 -0.18
N ASN A 142 -12.37 -26.63 0.97
CA ASN A 142 -12.74 -25.92 2.19
C ASN A 142 -11.62 -25.03 2.75
N ILE A 143 -10.38 -25.50 2.66
CA ILE A 143 -9.19 -24.78 3.12
C ILE A 143 -8.85 -23.64 2.16
N THR A 144 -8.83 -23.92 0.85
CA THR A 144 -8.36 -22.98 -0.17
C THR A 144 -9.46 -22.04 -0.67
N LYS A 145 -10.73 -22.34 -0.39
CA LYS A 145 -11.92 -21.66 -0.93
C LYS A 145 -11.99 -21.62 -2.46
N LEU A 146 -11.21 -22.46 -3.17
CA LEU A 146 -11.25 -22.60 -4.62
C LEU A 146 -12.61 -23.17 -5.07
N GLY A 147 -13.12 -22.75 -6.23
CA GLY A 147 -14.35 -23.30 -6.83
C GLY A 147 -15.68 -23.02 -6.11
N ARG A 148 -15.71 -22.12 -5.10
CA ARG A 148 -16.96 -21.72 -4.41
C ARG A 148 -17.71 -20.56 -5.07
N THR A 149 -17.09 -19.86 -6.02
CA THR A 149 -17.65 -18.68 -6.68
C THR A 149 -17.40 -18.77 -8.17
N GLY A 150 -18.30 -19.44 -8.87
CA GLY A 150 -18.30 -19.54 -10.32
C GLY A 150 -19.13 -20.74 -10.71
N GLY A 151 -20.39 -20.53 -11.07
CA GLY A 151 -21.16 -21.59 -11.69
C GLY A 151 -20.52 -21.91 -13.03
N CYS A 152 -19.81 -23.04 -13.13
CA CYS A 152 -19.74 -23.68 -14.43
C CYS A 152 -21.17 -23.90 -14.90
N LYS A 153 -21.54 -23.34 -16.06
CA LYS A 153 -22.78 -23.71 -16.78
C LYS A 153 -22.73 -25.17 -17.30
N CYS A 154 -21.88 -25.99 -16.73
CA CYS A 154 -21.80 -27.44 -16.93
C CYS A 154 -22.68 -28.18 -15.93
N HIS A 155 -23.42 -27.49 -15.06
CA HIS A 155 -24.48 -28.11 -14.27
C HIS A 155 -25.46 -28.80 -15.24
N ASP A 156 -25.49 -30.14 -15.13
CA ASP A 156 -26.36 -31.11 -15.80
C ASP A 156 -25.86 -31.76 -17.09
N VAL A 157 -24.59 -31.62 -17.48
CA VAL A 157 -24.00 -32.49 -18.51
C VAL A 157 -23.05 -33.47 -17.83
N ALA A 158 -23.41 -34.75 -17.87
CA ALA A 158 -22.51 -35.86 -17.54
C ALA A 158 -21.16 -35.63 -18.23
N PRO A 159 -20.02 -36.07 -17.68
CA PRO A 159 -18.71 -35.79 -18.23
C PRO A 159 -18.60 -36.43 -19.63
N ASP A 160 -18.98 -35.69 -20.66
CA ASP A 160 -18.89 -36.06 -22.06
C ASP A 160 -17.69 -35.40 -22.73
N GLU A 161 -17.49 -35.71 -24.00
CA GLU A 161 -16.36 -35.25 -24.83
C GLU A 161 -16.19 -33.72 -24.81
N THR A 162 -17.26 -32.95 -24.59
CA THR A 162 -17.22 -31.48 -24.54
C THR A 162 -16.35 -30.95 -23.39
N CYS A 163 -16.38 -31.64 -22.24
CA CYS A 163 -15.56 -31.27 -21.08
C CYS A 163 -14.08 -31.60 -21.31
N LEU A 164 -13.81 -32.70 -22.03
CA LEU A 164 -12.45 -33.09 -22.42
C LEU A 164 -11.88 -32.19 -23.52
N GLU A 165 -12.70 -31.68 -24.45
CA GLU A 165 -12.28 -30.70 -25.45
C GLU A 165 -11.91 -29.35 -24.83
N CYS A 166 -12.69 -28.90 -23.83
CA CYS A 166 -12.36 -27.71 -23.03
C CYS A 166 -11.02 -27.87 -22.30
N LEU A 167 -10.71 -29.07 -21.80
CA LEU A 167 -9.42 -29.36 -21.17
C LEU A 167 -8.27 -29.47 -22.16
N ARG A 168 -8.52 -29.95 -23.39
CA ARG A 168 -7.51 -29.99 -24.46
C ARG A 168 -7.15 -28.60 -24.95
N SER A 169 -8.09 -27.66 -25.06
CA SER A 169 -7.76 -26.28 -25.50
C SER A 169 -6.87 -25.54 -24.48
N ILE A 170 -7.04 -25.81 -23.19
CA ILE A 170 -6.21 -25.23 -22.11
C ILE A 170 -4.81 -25.85 -22.07
N SER A 171 -4.65 -27.11 -22.49
CA SER A 171 -3.35 -27.83 -22.42
C SER A 171 -2.40 -27.53 -23.60
N VAL A 172 -2.84 -26.75 -24.60
CA VAL A 172 -2.09 -26.46 -25.84
C VAL A 172 -1.62 -25.00 -25.92
N THR A 173 -1.79 -24.21 -24.85
CA THR A 173 -1.22 -22.85 -24.73
C THR A 173 -0.11 -22.85 -23.68
#